data_AF-A0A2V8NRJ0-F1
#
_entry.id   AF-A0A2V8NRJ0-F1
#
_cell.length_a   1.000
_cell.length_b   1.000
_cell.length_c   1.000
_cell.angle_alpha   90.00
_cell.angle_beta   90.00
_cell.angle_gamma   90.00
#
_symmetry.space_group_name_H-M   'P 1'
#
loop_
_entity.id
_entity.type
_entity.pdbx_description
1 polymer ?
#
loop_
_entity_poly.entity_id
_entity_poly.type
_entity_poly.pdbx_seq_one_letter_code
_entity_poly.pdbx_strand_id
1 'polypeptide(L)' 'MIKSSTKCPSCGSKMRRVKTARTPTGKRRSYKCLNKACAKTYHSLEAWEVELPHKLVNRLRSGETLS' A
#
# COMPACT_ATOMS: atom_id res chain seq x y z
N MET A 1 22.85 5.50 5.38
CA MET A 1 21.88 4.41 5.65
C MET A 1 20.67 5.00 6.37
N ILE A 2 19.64 5.45 5.64
CA ILE A 2 18.45 6.04 6.27
C ILE A 2 17.66 4.90 6.92
N LYS A 3 17.69 4.82 8.26
CA LYS A 3 16.77 3.95 9.02
C LYS A 3 15.36 4.50 8.83
N SER A 4 14.64 4.04 7.80
CA SER A 4 13.20 4.29 7.63
C SER A 4 12.42 3.62 8.75
N SER A 5 12.50 4.16 9.97
CA SER A 5 11.59 3.82 11.06
C SER A 5 10.22 4.31 10.63
N THR A 6 9.34 3.39 10.24
CA THR A 6 7.97 3.73 9.83
C THR A 6 7.25 4.34 11.04
N LYS A 7 7.14 5.67 11.08
CA LYS A 7 6.45 6.41 12.15
C LYS A 7 4.96 6.42 11.89
N CYS A 8 4.19 6.37 12.96
CA CYS A 8 2.74 6.46 12.92
C CYS A 8 2.34 7.87 12.50
N PRO A 9 1.57 8.06 11.43
CA PRO A 9 1.19 9.39 10.95
C PRO A 9 0.30 10.13 11.95
N SER A 10 -0.44 9.41 12.81
CA SER A 10 -1.34 10.05 13.79
C SER A 10 -0.64 10.54 15.06
N CYS A 11 0.45 9.90 15.49
CA CYS A 11 1.07 10.20 16.80
C CYS A 11 2.60 10.22 16.78
N GLY A 12 3.23 10.11 15.62
CA GLY A 12 4.69 10.09 15.44
C GLY A 12 5.42 8.89 16.04
N SER A 13 4.72 8.03 16.80
CA SER A 13 5.30 6.87 17.48
C SER A 13 5.74 5.79 16.52
N LYS A 14 6.65 4.90 16.94
CA LYS A 14 7.11 3.79 16.09
C LYS A 14 5.96 2.85 15.73
N MET A 15 5.97 2.35 14.50
CA MET A 15 5.10 1.26 14.05
C MET A 15 5.89 -0.02 13.85
N ARG A 16 5.23 -1.16 14.06
CA ARG A 16 5.77 -2.48 13.76
C ARG A 16 5.00 -3.09 12.59
N ARG A 17 5.70 -3.68 11.62
CA ARG A 17 5.05 -4.50 10.59
C ARG A 17 4.39 -5.72 11.26
N VAL A 18 3.12 -5.97 10.94
CA VAL A 18 2.35 -7.08 11.51
C VAL A 18 1.92 -8.11 10.47
N LYS A 19 1.61 -7.70 9.25
CA LYS A 19 1.19 -8.61 8.19
C LYS A 19 1.77 -8.14 6.86
N THR A 20 2.04 -9.09 5.98
CA THR A 20 2.37 -8.82 4.58
C THR A 20 1.56 -9.77 3.74
N ALA A 21 0.82 -9.23 2.77
CA ALA A 21 0.04 -10.00 1.81
C ALA A 21 0.54 -9.66 0.41
N ARG A 22 0.73 -10.69 -0.41
CA ARG A 22 1.06 -10.53 -1.83
C ARG A 22 -0.27 -10.43 -2.58
N THR A 23 -0.45 -9.40 -3.38
CA THR A 23 -1.61 -9.21 -4.26
C THR A 23 -1.15 -9.41 -5.70
N PRO A 24 -2.06 -9.72 -6.64
CA PRO A 24 -1.71 -9.85 -8.06
C PRO A 24 -1.00 -8.60 -8.63
N THR A 25 -1.34 -7.43 -8.07
CA THR A 25 -0.84 -6.12 -8.49
C THR A 25 0.26 -5.56 -7.58
N GLY A 26 0.75 -6.32 -6.59
CA GLY A 26 1.72 -5.77 -5.66
C GLY A 26 1.92 -6.52 -4.34
N LYS A 27 2.36 -5.77 -3.34
CA LYS A 27 2.61 -6.24 -1.98
C LYS A 27 1.99 -5.27 -0.97
N ARG A 28 0.96 -5.74 -0.27
CA ARG A 28 0.32 -5.00 0.83
C ARG A 28 1.04 -5.30 2.15
N ARG A 29 1.63 -4.28 2.77
CA ARG A 29 2.31 -4.36 4.07
C ARG A 29 1.45 -3.65 5.13
N SER A 30 1.08 -4.36 6.18
CA SER A 30 0.32 -3.81 7.31
C SER A 30 1.24 -3.51 8.48
N TYR A 31 1.06 -2.35 9.10
CA TYR A 31 1.84 -1.86 10.24
C TYR A 31 0.91 -1.49 11.38
N LYS A 32 1.23 -1.91 12.61
CA LYS A 32 0.51 -1.53 13.82
C LYS A 32 1.30 -0.49 14.59
N CYS A 33 0.65 0.59 15.01
CA CYS A 33 1.28 1.56 15.90
C CYS A 33 1.55 0.93 17.27
N LEU A 34 2.76 1.12 17.79
CA LEU A 34 3.15 0.60 19.11
C LEU A 34 2.62 1.46 20.26
N ASN A 35 2.19 2.70 19.99
CA ASN A 35 1.58 3.54 21.01
C ASN A 35 0.16 3.04 21.31
N LYS A 36 -0.07 2.59 22.55
CA LYS A 36 -1.35 2.04 23.02
C LYS A 36 -2.51 3.03 22.90
N ALA A 37 -2.26 4.33 23.03
CA ALA A 37 -3.29 5.35 22.88
C ALA A 37 -3.77 5.49 21.42
N CYS A 38 -2.89 5.21 20.46
CA CYS A 38 -3.25 5.23 19.04
C CYS A 38 -3.76 3.86 18.59
N ALA A 39 -2.99 2.79 18.82
CA ALA A 39 -3.26 1.38 18.48
C ALA A 39 -3.78 1.10 17.05
N LYS A 40 -3.72 2.10 16.15
CA LYS A 40 -4.21 2.01 14.77
C LYS A 40 -3.31 1.12 13.91
N THR A 41 -3.93 0.48 12.93
CA THR A 41 -3.25 -0.30 11.90
C THR A 41 -3.28 0.47 10.58
N TYR A 42 -2.13 0.54 9.91
CA TYR A 42 -1.92 1.21 8.64
C TYR A 42 -1.54 0.20 7.57
N HIS A 43 -1.91 0.48 6.33
CA HIS A 43 -1.55 -0.36 5.19
C HIS A 43 -0.74 0.46 4.20
N SER A 44 0.39 -0.07 3.76
CA SER A 44 1.16 0.44 2.64
C SER A 44 1.04 -0.55 1.50
N LEU A 45 0.64 -0.06 0.33
CA LEU A 45 0.62 -0.83 -0.90
C LEU A 45 1.90 -0.50 -1.66
N GLU A 46 2.76 -1.51 -1.84
CA GLU A 46 3.87 -1.47 -2.78
C GLU A 46 3.34 -2.12 -4.05
N ALA A 47 2.76 -1.30 -4.93
CA ALA A 47 2.35 -1.77 -6.25
C ALA A 47 3.59 -2.28 -6.99
N TRP A 48 3.47 -3.42 -7.66
CA TRP A 48 4.42 -3.69 -8.72
C TRP A 48 3.97 -2.79 -9.87
N GLU A 49 4.91 -2.20 -10.59
CA GLU A 49 4.56 -1.67 -11.91
C GLU A 49 4.18 -2.89 -12.74
N VAL A 50 2.91 -3.29 -12.64
CA VAL A 50 2.30 -4.13 -13.64
C VAL A 50 2.26 -3.18 -14.82
N GLU A 51 3.20 -3.34 -15.76
CA GLU A 51 2.97 -2.87 -17.12
C GLU A 51 1.60 -3.42 -17.50
N LEU A 52 0.58 -2.57 -17.39
CA LEU A 52 -0.71 -2.89 -17.95
C LEU A 52 -0.38 -3.12 -19.43
N PRO A 53 -0.70 -4.29 -20.00
CA PRO A 53 -0.48 -4.48 -21.42
C PRO A 53 -1.14 -3.27 -22.08
N HIS A 54 -0.38 -2.52 -22.88
CA HIS A 54 -0.83 -1.23 -23.44
C HIS A 54 -2.22 -1.33 -24.11
N LYS A 55 -2.60 -2.55 -24.52
CA LYS A 55 -3.92 -2.94 -24.99
C LYS A 55 -5.07 -2.65 -24.01
N LEU A 56 -4.89 -2.83 -22.70
CA LEU A 56 -5.90 -2.56 -21.66
C LEU A 56 -6.02 -1.05 -21.37
N VAL A 57 -4.89 -0.33 -21.37
CA VAL A 57 -4.87 1.13 -21.20
C VAL A 57 -5.51 1.84 -22.39
N ASN A 58 -5.21 1.41 -23.62
CA ASN A 58 -5.87 1.94 -24.80
C ASN A 58 -7.37 1.65 -24.81
N ARG A 59 -7.80 0.47 -24.33
CA ARG A 59 -9.23 0.13 -24.26
C ARG A 59 -9.99 1.01 -23.24
N LEU A 60 -9.39 1.28 -22.07
CA LEU A 60 -9.98 2.18 -21.08
C LEU A 60 -9.95 3.66 -21.51
N ARG A 61 -8.88 4.09 -22.19
CA ARG A 61 -8.74 5.46 -22.70
C ARG A 61 -9.68 5.76 -23.87
N SER A 62 -10.14 4.73 -24.59
CA SER A 62 -11.14 4.84 -25.65
C SER A 62 -12.58 5.03 -25.16
N GLY A 63 -12.84 5.12 -23.84
CA GLY A 63 -14.16 5.48 -23.34
C GLY A 63 -15.26 4.45 -23.65
N GLU A 64 -14.91 3.16 -23.79
CA GLU A 64 -15.88 2.09 -23.91
C GLU A 64 -16.55 1.91 -22.54
N THR A 65 -17.70 2.56 -22.34
CA THR A 65 -18.52 2.42 -21.13
C THR A 65 -18.86 0.94 -20.94
N LEU A 66 -18.41 0.35 -19.83
CA LEU A 66 -18.85 -0.98 -19.40
C LEU A 66 -20.37 -0.92 -19.18
N SER A 67 -21.13 -1.56 -20.09
CA SER A 67 -22.57 -1.85 -19.91
C SER A 67 -22.76 -3.04 -18.98
#